data_AF-A0A959W7I9-F1
#
_entry.id   AF-A0A959W7I9-F1
#
_cell.length_a   1.000
_cell.length_b   1.000
_cell.length_c   1.000
_cell.angle_alpha   90.00
_cell.angle_beta   90.00
_cell.angle_gamma   90.00
#
_symmetry.space_group_name_H-M   'P 1'
#
loop_
_entity.id
_entity.type
_entity.pdbx_description
1 polymer ?
#
loop_
_entity_poly.entity_id
_entity_poly.type
_entity_poly.pdbx_seq_one_letter_code
_entity_poly.pdbx_strand_id
1 'polypeptide(L)'
;MRTAVAARGIAGATFEHVARQAGVSRGLLHYYFGTKERLLVEVVRRDSEIRVARLDEPLRAAESGEQVLDALVDHLLDLIDNEPGFFVLLFELFTAGRRNPEISREVAELFRKTRGSVAAALVSKDAEGVISLRFGAEDTVSYLFALADGLAVQLISDPERDHTPVLEACRETARHLLIAR
;
A
#
# COMPACT_ATOMS: atom_id res chain seq x y z
N MET A 1 -6.15 -13.63 8.66
CA MET A 1 -6.70 -12.26 8.76
C MET A 1 -7.19 -11.75 7.40
N ARG A 2 -6.34 -11.68 6.36
CA ARG A 2 -6.73 -11.25 5.00
C ARG A 2 -8.03 -11.91 4.49
N THR A 3 -8.05 -13.25 4.45
CA THR A 3 -9.21 -14.04 4.04
C THR A 3 -10.43 -13.83 4.94
N ALA A 4 -10.23 -13.62 6.24
CA ALA A 4 -11.32 -13.37 7.19
C ALA A 4 -12.02 -12.03 6.91
N VAL A 5 -11.24 -11.00 6.60
CA VAL A 5 -11.76 -9.68 6.23
C VAL A 5 -12.42 -9.71 4.87
N ALA A 6 -11.81 -10.36 3.87
CA ALA A 6 -12.41 -10.52 2.55
C ALA A 6 -13.76 -11.27 2.60
N ALA A 7 -13.88 -12.31 3.43
CA ALA A 7 -15.08 -13.13 3.48
C ALA A 7 -16.21 -12.57 4.37
N ARG A 8 -15.88 -11.78 5.40
CA ARG A 8 -16.86 -11.40 6.45
C ARG A 8 -16.84 -9.93 6.82
N GLY A 9 -16.11 -9.12 6.07
CA GLY A 9 -15.81 -7.75 6.44
C GLY A 9 -14.98 -7.67 7.72
N ILE A 10 -14.58 -6.45 8.05
CA ILE A 10 -13.69 -6.24 9.18
C ILE A 10 -14.34 -6.56 10.53
N ALA A 11 -15.62 -6.23 10.70
CA ALA A 11 -16.38 -6.52 11.92
C ALA A 11 -16.45 -8.05 12.18
N GLY A 12 -16.63 -8.84 11.12
CA GLY A 12 -16.70 -10.31 11.20
C GLY A 12 -15.34 -11.02 11.30
N ALA A 13 -14.22 -10.33 11.05
CA ALA A 13 -12.88 -10.87 11.16
C ALA A 13 -12.38 -10.88 12.62
N THR A 14 -13.00 -11.70 13.46
CA THR A 14 -12.65 -11.84 14.88
C THR A 14 -11.41 -12.71 15.07
N PHE A 15 -10.71 -12.54 16.21
CA PHE A 15 -9.60 -13.41 16.62
C PHE A 15 -9.99 -14.89 16.65
N GLU A 16 -11.20 -15.19 17.11
CA GLU A 16 -11.73 -16.56 17.10
C GLU A 16 -11.85 -17.12 15.68
N HIS A 17 -12.35 -16.31 14.74
CA HIS A 17 -12.42 -16.74 13.35
C HIS A 17 -11.03 -16.97 12.75
N VAL A 18 -10.10 -16.05 12.99
CA VAL A 18 -8.73 -16.16 12.48
C VAL A 18 -8.02 -17.37 13.08
N ALA A 19 -8.17 -17.61 14.38
CA ALA A 19 -7.60 -18.76 15.07
C ALA A 19 -8.11 -20.08 14.46
N ARG A 20 -9.44 -20.18 14.27
CA ARG A 20 -10.06 -21.34 13.64
C ARG A 20 -9.58 -21.56 12.20
N GLN A 21 -9.44 -20.50 11.40
CA GLN A 21 -8.92 -20.62 10.03
C GLN A 21 -7.45 -21.01 9.99
N ALA A 22 -6.65 -20.51 10.92
CA ALA A 22 -5.22 -20.80 11.02
C ALA A 22 -4.93 -22.15 11.71
N GLY A 23 -5.94 -22.86 12.22
CA GLY A 23 -5.75 -24.11 12.95
C GLY A 23 -5.04 -23.96 14.30
N VAL A 24 -5.10 -22.77 14.90
CA VAL A 24 -4.43 -22.46 16.18
C VAL A 24 -5.44 -22.09 17.27
N SER A 25 -5.00 -22.09 18.53
CA SER A 25 -5.85 -21.63 19.63
C SER A 25 -5.97 -20.11 19.65
N ARG A 26 -7.11 -19.60 20.13
CA ARG A 26 -7.29 -18.16 20.39
C ARG A 26 -6.24 -17.62 21.37
N GLY A 27 -5.85 -18.42 22.36
CA GLY A 27 -4.81 -18.07 23.33
C GLY A 27 -3.45 -17.84 22.66
N LEU A 28 -3.11 -18.62 21.62
CA LEU A 28 -1.87 -18.44 20.88
C LEU A 28 -1.83 -17.11 20.12
N LEU A 29 -2.94 -16.71 19.49
CA LEU A 29 -3.02 -15.39 18.83
C LEU A 29 -2.92 -14.24 19.83
N HIS A 30 -3.56 -14.34 21.00
CA HIS A 30 -3.39 -13.34 22.06
C HIS A 30 -1.96 -13.29 22.58
N TYR A 31 -1.29 -14.44 22.73
CA TYR A 31 0.10 -14.49 23.15
C TYR A 31 1.04 -13.76 22.18
N TYR A 32 0.91 -13.99 20.87
CA TYR A 32 1.78 -13.37 19.87
C TYR A 32 1.44 -11.92 19.54
N PHE A 33 0.15 -11.60 19.42
CA PHE A 33 -0.29 -10.31 18.88
C PHE A 33 -0.95 -9.41 19.93
N GLY A 34 -1.43 -9.96 21.06
CA GLY A 34 -2.17 -9.21 22.07
C GLY A 34 -3.60 -8.87 21.63
N THR A 35 -3.74 -8.02 20.61
CA THR A 35 -5.03 -7.50 20.14
C THR A 35 -5.24 -7.70 18.64
N LYS A 36 -6.49 -7.55 18.20
CA LYS A 36 -6.89 -7.61 16.79
C LYS A 36 -6.20 -6.52 15.96
N GLU A 37 -6.07 -5.33 16.52
CA GLU A 37 -5.43 -4.18 15.87
C GLU A 37 -3.94 -4.43 15.68
N ARG A 38 -3.25 -5.02 16.67
CA ARG A 38 -1.84 -5.40 16.53
C ARG A 38 -1.64 -6.51 15.50
N LEU A 39 -2.51 -7.51 15.47
CA LEU A 39 -2.49 -8.50 14.38
C LEU A 39 -2.70 -7.82 13.01
N LEU A 40 -3.60 -6.83 12.93
CA LEU A 40 -3.84 -6.07 11.71
C LEU A 40 -2.60 -5.29 11.27
N VAL A 41 -1.90 -4.62 12.21
CA VAL A 41 -0.60 -3.98 11.96
C VAL A 41 0.38 -4.96 11.33
N GLU A 42 0.56 -6.14 11.93
CA GLU A 42 1.52 -7.14 11.41
C GLU A 42 1.13 -7.64 10.02
N VAL A 43 -0.17 -7.83 9.78
CA VAL A 43 -0.68 -8.26 8.47
C VAL A 43 -0.36 -7.21 7.42
N VAL A 44 -0.72 -5.94 7.66
CA VAL A 44 -0.47 -4.82 6.74
C VAL A 44 1.03 -4.57 6.58
N ARG A 45 1.84 -4.71 7.63
CA ARG A 45 3.31 -4.60 7.54
C ARG A 45 3.90 -5.64 6.61
N ARG A 46 3.56 -6.91 6.82
CA ARG A 46 4.03 -8.00 5.96
C ARG A 46 3.55 -7.81 4.51
N ASP A 47 2.33 -7.32 4.38
CA ASP A 47 1.70 -6.94 3.12
C ASP A 47 2.50 -5.86 2.38
N SER A 48 2.82 -4.75 3.03
CA SER A 48 3.62 -3.66 2.46
C SER A 48 5.02 -4.12 2.08
N GLU A 49 5.67 -4.95 2.91
CA GLU A 49 7.00 -5.49 2.61
C GLU A 49 7.01 -6.36 1.35
N ILE A 50 6.00 -7.22 1.16
CA ILE A 50 5.88 -8.03 -0.05
C ILE A 50 5.66 -7.13 -1.27
N ARG A 51 4.82 -6.10 -1.14
CA ARG A 51 4.49 -5.19 -2.25
C ARG A 51 5.67 -4.34 -2.68
N VAL A 52 6.41 -3.76 -1.72
CA VAL A 52 7.66 -3.06 -1.98
C VAL A 52 8.66 -3.99 -2.68
N ALA A 53 8.82 -5.22 -2.20
CA ALA A 53 9.72 -6.18 -2.84
C ALA A 53 9.32 -6.56 -4.29
N ARG A 54 8.02 -6.47 -4.64
CA ARG A 54 7.57 -6.68 -6.03
C ARG A 54 7.92 -5.53 -6.96
N LEU A 55 8.18 -4.34 -6.43
CA LEU A 55 8.64 -3.18 -7.20
C LEU A 55 10.15 -3.22 -7.45
N ASP A 56 10.93 -3.96 -6.65
CA ASP A 56 12.40 -3.97 -6.74
C ASP A 56 12.89 -4.34 -8.14
N GLU A 57 12.43 -5.46 -8.71
CA GLU A 57 12.90 -5.93 -10.01
C GLU A 57 12.46 -5.03 -11.19
N PRO A 58 11.17 -4.66 -11.33
CA PRO A 58 10.73 -3.73 -12.37
C PRO A 58 11.47 -2.38 -12.32
N LEU A 59 11.65 -1.81 -11.13
CA LEU A 59 12.37 -0.55 -10.98
C LEU A 59 13.85 -0.72 -11.34
N ARG A 60 14.51 -1.78 -10.85
CA ARG A 60 15.92 -2.06 -11.17
C ARG A 60 16.15 -2.21 -12.67
N ALA A 61 15.26 -2.91 -13.37
CA ALA A 61 15.33 -3.16 -14.81
C ALA A 61 14.91 -1.94 -15.68
N ALA A 62 14.29 -0.91 -15.10
CA ALA A 62 13.88 0.26 -15.85
C ALA A 62 15.10 1.11 -16.29
N GLU A 63 15.18 1.38 -17.59
CA GLU A 63 16.23 2.16 -18.26
C GLU A 63 15.72 3.54 -18.73
N SER A 64 14.43 3.82 -18.55
CA SER A 64 13.80 5.10 -18.88
C SER A 64 12.75 5.50 -17.84
N GLY A 65 12.47 6.79 -17.73
CA GLY A 65 11.45 7.28 -16.81
C GLY A 65 10.03 6.79 -17.14
N GLU A 66 9.74 6.49 -18.40
CA GLU A 66 8.47 5.83 -18.78
C GLU A 66 8.38 4.42 -18.20
N GLN A 67 9.46 3.63 -18.22
CA GLN A 67 9.45 2.29 -17.61
C GLN A 67 9.32 2.35 -16.08
N VAL A 68 9.90 3.37 -15.42
CA VAL A 68 9.68 3.59 -13.98
C VAL A 68 8.22 3.95 -13.70
N LEU A 69 7.63 4.81 -14.52
CA LEU A 69 6.23 5.19 -14.42
C LEU A 69 5.31 3.98 -14.61
N ASP A 70 5.55 3.17 -15.64
CA ASP A 70 4.77 1.96 -15.93
C ASP A 70 4.88 0.96 -14.77
N ALA A 71 6.08 0.73 -14.23
CA ALA A 71 6.26 -0.14 -13.07
C ALA A 71 5.42 0.30 -11.85
N LEU A 72 5.33 1.60 -11.57
CA LEU A 72 4.55 2.13 -10.45
C LEU A 72 3.03 2.05 -10.72
N VAL A 73 2.60 2.39 -11.94
CA VAL A 73 1.18 2.38 -12.33
C VAL A 73 0.65 0.95 -12.40
N ASP A 74 1.38 0.04 -13.06
CA ASP A 74 0.99 -1.36 -13.17
C ASP A 74 0.92 -2.02 -11.79
N HIS A 75 1.85 -1.69 -10.90
CA HIS A 75 1.80 -2.17 -9.52
C HIS A 75 0.55 -1.67 -8.78
N LEU A 76 0.19 -0.40 -8.93
CA LEU A 76 -1.03 0.14 -8.31
C LEU A 76 -2.29 -0.54 -8.86
N LEU A 77 -2.39 -0.71 -10.18
CA LEU A 77 -3.54 -1.34 -10.81
C LEU A 77 -3.68 -2.81 -10.40
N ASP A 78 -2.58 -3.57 -10.40
CA ASP A 78 -2.57 -4.96 -9.91
C ASP A 78 -3.08 -5.06 -8.46
N LEU A 79 -2.71 -4.11 -7.61
CA LEU A 79 -3.19 -4.07 -6.22
C LEU A 79 -4.69 -3.79 -6.12
N ILE A 80 -5.22 -2.90 -6.94
CA ILE A 80 -6.64 -2.56 -6.93
C ILE A 80 -7.46 -3.74 -7.46
N ASP A 81 -7.03 -4.35 -8.56
CA ASP A 81 -7.79 -5.40 -9.25
C ASP A 81 -7.70 -6.75 -8.53
N ASN A 82 -6.51 -7.15 -8.09
CA ASN A 82 -6.26 -8.48 -7.57
C ASN A 82 -6.20 -8.55 -6.04
N GLU A 83 -5.93 -7.42 -5.37
CA GLU A 83 -5.76 -7.38 -3.91
C GLU A 83 -6.52 -6.22 -3.20
N PRO A 84 -7.78 -5.91 -3.56
CA PRO A 84 -8.51 -4.75 -3.00
C PRO A 84 -8.67 -4.81 -1.48
N GLY A 85 -8.60 -6.02 -0.90
CA GLY A 85 -8.61 -6.22 0.56
C GLY A 85 -7.47 -5.52 1.30
N PHE A 86 -6.34 -5.23 0.63
CA PHE A 86 -5.24 -4.47 1.23
C PHE A 86 -5.69 -3.06 1.65
N PHE A 87 -6.35 -2.33 0.74
CA PHE A 87 -6.84 -0.97 1.02
C PHE A 87 -7.89 -0.96 2.13
N VAL A 88 -8.77 -1.97 2.17
CA VAL A 88 -9.74 -2.15 3.27
C VAL A 88 -9.03 -2.31 4.61
N LEU A 89 -7.99 -3.15 4.69
CA LEU A 89 -7.19 -3.34 5.89
C LEU A 89 -6.45 -2.06 6.29
N LEU A 90 -5.91 -1.32 5.32
CA LEU A 90 -5.21 -0.06 5.52
C LEU A 90 -6.14 1.03 6.11
N PHE A 91 -7.35 1.18 5.56
CA PHE A 91 -8.34 2.15 6.06
C PHE A 91 -8.90 1.80 7.42
N GLU A 92 -9.09 0.50 7.71
CA GLU A 92 -9.42 0.07 9.07
C GLU A 92 -8.30 0.44 10.03
N LEU A 93 -7.05 0.16 9.65
CA LEU A 93 -5.91 0.38 10.50
C LEU A 93 -5.73 1.88 10.81
N PHE A 94 -5.97 2.75 9.82
CA PHE A 94 -6.08 4.20 10.03
C PHE A 94 -7.17 4.54 11.06
N THR A 95 -8.36 3.97 10.92
CA THR A 95 -9.48 4.20 11.84
C THR A 95 -9.17 3.72 13.27
N ALA A 96 -8.51 2.57 13.40
CA ALA A 96 -8.08 2.01 14.68
C ALA A 96 -7.02 2.91 15.36
N GLY A 97 -6.06 3.43 14.59
CA GLY A 97 -5.04 4.36 15.09
C GLY A 97 -5.63 5.65 15.68
N ARG A 98 -6.76 6.13 15.16
CA ARG A 98 -7.46 7.32 15.72
C ARG A 98 -7.98 7.11 17.16
N ARG A 99 -8.19 5.86 17.56
CA ARG A 99 -8.74 5.50 18.88
C ARG A 99 -7.67 4.96 19.83
N ASN A 100 -6.49 4.61 19.32
CA ASN A 100 -5.41 4.01 20.10
C ASN A 100 -4.04 4.63 19.72
N PRO A 101 -3.42 5.43 20.60
CA PRO A 101 -2.12 6.06 20.35
C PRO A 101 -0.96 5.08 20.10
N GLU A 102 -1.03 3.85 20.62
CA GLU A 102 -0.04 2.81 20.35
C GLU A 102 -0.13 2.34 18.90
N ILE A 103 -1.34 2.00 18.45
CA ILE A 103 -1.59 1.62 17.05
C ILE A 103 -1.25 2.77 16.11
N SER A 104 -1.57 4.02 16.46
CA SER A 104 -1.17 5.19 15.68
C SER A 104 0.34 5.27 15.43
N ARG A 105 1.15 4.96 16.46
CA ARG A 105 2.62 4.92 16.33
C ARG A 105 3.09 3.81 15.41
N GLU A 106 2.54 2.60 15.56
CA GLU A 106 2.84 1.46 14.70
C GLU A 106 2.50 1.74 13.21
N VAL A 107 1.37 2.41 12.97
CA VAL A 107 0.97 2.86 11.63
C VAL A 107 1.92 3.90 11.09
N ALA A 108 2.28 4.91 11.89
CA ALA A 108 3.24 5.93 11.45
C ALA A 108 4.60 5.32 11.09
N GLU A 109 5.06 4.31 11.83
CA GLU A 109 6.30 3.58 11.53
C GLU A 109 6.17 2.78 10.22
N LEU A 110 5.06 2.07 10.02
CA LEU A 110 4.76 1.34 8.79
C LEU A 110 4.80 2.26 7.55
N PHE A 111 4.08 3.39 7.59
CA PHE A 111 4.07 4.35 6.48
C PHE A 111 5.47 4.92 6.24
N ARG A 112 6.23 5.24 7.30
CA ARG A 112 7.59 5.76 7.19
C ARG A 112 8.53 4.75 6.52
N LYS A 113 8.51 3.49 6.95
CA LYS A 113 9.36 2.41 6.39
C LYS A 113 9.03 2.16 4.92
N THR A 114 7.74 2.06 4.59
CA THR A 114 7.28 1.83 3.22
C THR A 114 7.67 2.99 2.30
N ARG A 115 7.40 4.23 2.73
CA ARG A 115 7.77 5.44 2.00
C ARG A 115 9.28 5.54 1.77
N GLY A 116 10.07 5.33 2.81
CA GLY A 116 11.53 5.39 2.71
C GLY A 116 12.10 4.34 1.74
N SER A 117 11.52 3.14 1.71
CA SER A 117 11.97 2.06 0.81
C SER A 117 11.73 2.42 -0.66
N VAL A 118 10.52 2.88 -1.01
CA VAL A 118 10.21 3.30 -2.39
C VAL A 118 11.00 4.55 -2.77
N ALA A 119 11.13 5.52 -1.85
CA ALA A 119 11.90 6.74 -2.09
C ALA A 119 13.38 6.42 -2.38
N ALA A 120 13.98 5.46 -1.68
CA ALA A 120 15.35 5.03 -1.94
C ALA A 120 15.53 4.46 -3.36
N ALA A 121 14.55 3.69 -3.85
CA ALA A 121 14.58 3.19 -5.23
C ALA A 121 14.49 4.33 -6.26
N LEU A 122 13.62 5.33 -6.02
CA LEU A 122 13.53 6.51 -6.88
C LEU A 122 14.80 7.37 -6.84
N VAL A 123 15.44 7.52 -5.68
CA VAL A 123 16.74 8.20 -5.56
C VAL A 123 17.82 7.51 -6.38
N SER A 124 17.86 6.17 -6.40
CA SER A 124 18.79 5.43 -7.26
C SER A 124 18.56 5.76 -8.73
N LYS A 125 17.30 5.74 -9.19
CA LYS A 125 16.94 6.03 -10.58
C LYS A 125 17.23 7.49 -10.98
N ASP A 126 17.07 8.42 -10.05
CA ASP A 126 17.42 9.83 -10.24
C ASP A 126 18.93 10.01 -10.39
N ALA A 127 19.72 9.36 -9.52
CA ALA A 127 21.18 9.38 -9.58
C ALA A 127 21.74 8.69 -10.84
N GLU A 128 21.05 7.69 -11.37
CA GLU A 128 21.34 7.02 -12.65
C GLU A 128 20.97 7.90 -13.87
N GLY A 129 20.24 9.00 -13.68
CA GLY A 129 19.73 9.83 -14.77
C GLY A 129 18.56 9.21 -15.54
N VAL A 130 17.95 8.14 -15.02
CA VAL A 130 16.79 7.45 -15.61
C VAL A 130 15.52 8.26 -15.42
N ILE A 131 15.39 8.90 -14.26
CA ILE A 131 14.32 9.85 -13.93
C ILE A 131 14.92 11.19 -13.54
N SER A 132 14.07 12.21 -13.41
CA SER A 132 14.45 13.49 -12.81
C SER A 132 13.32 13.95 -11.88
N LEU A 133 13.52 13.75 -10.58
CA LEU A 133 12.53 14.07 -9.56
C LEU A 133 12.34 15.58 -9.44
N ARG A 134 11.09 16.06 -9.57
CA ARG A 134 10.78 17.50 -9.40
C ARG A 134 10.81 17.96 -7.94
N PHE A 135 10.56 17.05 -7.01
CA PHE A 135 10.48 17.30 -5.58
C PHE A 135 11.27 16.22 -4.82
N GLY A 136 11.46 16.41 -3.52
CA GLY A 136 12.12 15.41 -2.68
C GLY A 136 11.48 14.03 -2.83
N ALA A 137 12.30 12.98 -2.90
CA ALA A 137 11.82 11.61 -3.17
C ALA A 137 10.74 11.14 -2.18
N GLU A 138 10.91 11.43 -0.88
CA GLU A 138 9.88 11.10 0.11
C GLU A 138 8.58 11.87 -0.07
N ASP A 139 8.63 13.13 -0.49
CA ASP A 139 7.43 13.95 -0.74
C ASP A 139 6.70 13.47 -2.00
N THR A 140 7.47 13.15 -3.06
CA THR A 140 6.95 12.53 -4.28
C THR A 140 6.24 11.21 -3.96
N VAL A 141 6.86 10.31 -3.18
CA VAL A 141 6.25 9.04 -2.78
C VAL A 141 5.02 9.27 -1.90
N SER A 142 5.06 10.24 -0.98
CA SER A 142 3.90 10.57 -0.14
C SER A 142 2.70 11.00 -0.99
N TYR A 143 2.95 11.82 -2.02
CA TYR A 143 1.92 12.24 -2.96
C TYR A 143 1.38 11.05 -3.76
N LEU A 144 2.25 10.19 -4.30
CA LEU A 144 1.84 9.00 -5.06
C LEU A 144 0.99 8.05 -4.21
N PHE A 145 1.32 7.86 -2.93
CA PHE A 145 0.50 7.05 -2.00
C PHE A 145 -0.85 7.70 -1.73
N ALA A 146 -0.91 9.01 -1.49
CA ALA A 146 -2.18 9.70 -1.30
C ALA A 146 -3.09 9.60 -2.53
N LEU A 147 -2.51 9.71 -3.73
CA LEU A 147 -3.22 9.52 -4.99
C LEU A 147 -3.70 8.07 -5.16
N ALA A 148 -2.84 7.09 -4.88
CA ALA A 148 -3.17 5.67 -4.93
C ALA A 148 -4.31 5.29 -3.97
N ASP A 149 -4.26 5.76 -2.73
CA ASP A 149 -5.30 5.53 -1.73
C ASP A 149 -6.64 6.15 -2.17
N GLY A 150 -6.60 7.39 -2.69
CA GLY A 150 -7.78 8.07 -3.22
C GLY A 150 -8.37 7.36 -4.44
N LEU A 151 -7.52 6.90 -5.35
CA LEU A 151 -7.92 6.14 -6.53
C LEU A 151 -8.56 4.81 -6.14
N ALA A 152 -7.95 4.06 -5.21
CA ALA A 152 -8.51 2.81 -4.70
C ALA A 152 -9.92 3.02 -4.11
N VAL A 153 -10.15 4.10 -3.37
CA VAL A 153 -11.50 4.44 -2.87
C VAL A 153 -12.48 4.62 -4.02
N GLN A 154 -12.11 5.36 -5.09
CA GLN A 154 -13.01 5.59 -6.23
C GLN A 154 -13.31 4.29 -6.99
N LEU A 155 -12.28 3.51 -7.34
CA LEU A 155 -12.43 2.29 -8.16
C LEU A 155 -13.18 1.19 -7.41
N ILE A 156 -12.89 1.00 -6.11
CA ILE A 156 -13.56 -0.03 -5.31
C ILE A 156 -15.02 0.36 -5.00
N SER A 157 -15.31 1.65 -4.84
CA SER A 157 -16.65 2.10 -4.45
C SER A 157 -17.63 2.20 -5.61
N ASP A 158 -17.16 2.42 -6.83
CA ASP A 158 -17.99 2.61 -8.02
C ASP A 158 -17.39 1.85 -9.23
N PRO A 159 -17.44 0.51 -9.23
CA PRO A 159 -16.80 -0.30 -10.26
C PRO A 159 -17.47 -0.20 -11.65
N GLU A 160 -18.69 0.32 -11.74
CA GLU A 160 -19.42 0.47 -13.02
C GLU A 160 -19.05 1.76 -13.77
N ARG A 161 -18.42 2.72 -13.08
CA ARG A 161 -17.96 3.97 -13.68
C ARG A 161 -16.76 3.75 -14.59
N ASP A 162 -16.73 4.48 -15.71
CA ASP A 162 -15.53 4.59 -16.53
C ASP A 162 -14.45 5.40 -15.79
N HIS A 163 -13.41 4.69 -15.34
CA HIS A 163 -12.25 5.26 -14.64
C HIS A 163 -11.08 5.61 -15.57
N THR A 164 -11.18 5.34 -16.87
CA THR A 164 -10.12 5.62 -17.83
C THR A 164 -9.62 7.08 -17.75
N PRO A 165 -10.50 8.10 -17.71
CA PRO A 165 -10.04 9.49 -17.65
C PRO A 165 -9.27 9.86 -16.36
N VAL A 166 -9.63 9.26 -15.21
CA VAL A 166 -8.90 9.53 -13.96
C VAL A 166 -7.57 8.81 -13.93
N LEU A 167 -7.48 7.61 -14.52
CA LEU A 167 -6.22 6.87 -14.66
C LEU A 167 -5.23 7.63 -15.55
N GLU A 168 -5.69 8.19 -16.66
CA GLU A 168 -4.88 9.06 -17.52
C GLU A 168 -4.36 10.27 -16.74
N ALA A 169 -5.22 10.98 -16.01
CA ALA A 169 -4.82 12.11 -15.18
C ALA A 169 -3.80 11.73 -14.10
N CYS A 170 -3.97 10.56 -13.46
CA CYS A 170 -3.01 10.03 -12.49
C CYS A 170 -1.65 9.76 -13.12
N ARG A 171 -1.64 9.12 -14.30
CA ARG A 171 -0.42 8.80 -15.04
C ARG A 171 0.32 10.07 -15.48
N GLU A 172 -0.37 11.07 -16.01
CA GLU A 172 0.25 12.35 -16.39
C GLU A 172 0.81 13.11 -15.18
N THR A 173 0.12 13.07 -14.05
CA THR A 173 0.60 13.72 -12.83
C THR A 173 1.82 13.00 -12.26
N ALA A 174 1.82 11.67 -12.23
CA ALA A 174 2.99 10.89 -11.84
C ALA A 174 4.17 11.11 -12.80
N ARG A 175 3.92 11.14 -14.11
CA ARG A 175 4.93 11.52 -15.11
C ARG A 175 5.53 12.87 -14.79
N HIS A 176 4.70 13.87 -14.49
CA HIS A 176 5.19 15.20 -14.15
C HIS A 176 6.15 15.12 -12.96
N LEU A 177 5.80 14.39 -11.90
CA LEU A 177 6.65 14.29 -10.70
C LEU A 177 8.00 13.59 -10.95
N LEU A 178 8.01 12.58 -11.83
CA LEU A 178 9.16 11.69 -12.06
C LEU A 178 10.04 12.11 -13.23
N ILE A 179 9.50 12.82 -14.23
CA ILE A 179 10.21 13.16 -15.46
C ILE A 179 10.24 14.69 -15.59
N ALA A 180 11.12 15.32 -14.81
CA ALA A 180 11.44 16.73 -15.02
C ALA A 180 12.09 16.94 -16.39
N ARG A 181 11.73 18.06 -17.04
CA ARG A 181 12.42 18.56 -18.23
C ARG A 181 13.42 19.60 -17.82
#